data_AF-A0A1I0W5D2-F1
#
_entry.id   AF-A0A1I0W5D2-F1
#
_cell.length_a   1.000
_cell.length_b   1.000
_cell.length_c   1.000
_cell.angle_alpha   90.00
_cell.angle_beta   90.00
_cell.angle_gamma   90.00
#
_symmetry.space_group_name_H-M   'P 1'
#
loop_
_entity.id
_entity.type
_entity.pdbx_description
1 polymer ?
#
loop_
_entity_poly.entity_id
_entity_poly.type
_entity_poly.pdbx_seq_one_letter_code
_entity_poly.pdbx_strand_id
1 'polypeptide(L)'
;MQPGHPQYPPMPPVRQGGAVPYGRQQHAVHPAPQPAPQRPSRPRARVRWVATVPPGALPPRRQVRAERYSGPPGYPAPPRWGFPNLVWRSPTAVPGTASGAARPMQRLVLLARNVSGLLWILATIALIAAGAEVWRYVLLVQSRNSALSTSVVATSDMLVLIASMLAFVLGTFGLAGTVWWLFVARAAAAEESGAEPARPAWQVLLGTVVPGPNLVLAGPILAELEHAVLRRPVGERPRPSRLVLAWWGAWVANGLLLVLMVVWRTRDGVQAQADGVLLNTLVDLSAVALTVLTALVVGRFTRLLAPIGELSAGQRPPRVLDVTGAPAPRRPRRPATAAR
;
A
#
# COMPACT_ATOMS: atom_id res chain seq x y z
N MET A 1 -90.83 58.75 44.38
CA MET A 1 -89.96 58.57 45.57
C MET A 1 -88.51 58.74 45.11
N GLN A 2 -87.81 59.62 45.84
CA GLN A 2 -86.41 60.10 45.81
C GLN A 2 -85.29 59.14 45.32
N PRO A 3 -84.06 59.67 45.02
CA PRO A 3 -83.70 60.82 44.17
C PRO A 3 -82.47 60.45 43.25
N GLY A 4 -82.11 61.11 42.14
CA GLY A 4 -81.77 62.52 41.92
C GLY A 4 -80.25 62.73 42.06
N HIS A 5 -79.52 62.91 40.94
CA HIS A 5 -78.40 63.86 40.74
C HIS A 5 -77.90 63.84 39.28
N PRO A 6 -77.88 64.98 38.57
CA PRO A 6 -77.30 65.10 37.22
C PRO A 6 -76.04 65.99 37.13
N GLN A 7 -75.21 65.66 36.12
CA GLN A 7 -74.21 66.47 35.35
C GLN A 7 -72.94 66.96 36.11
N TYR A 8 -71.73 67.08 35.52
CA TYR A 8 -71.31 67.54 34.18
C TYR A 8 -69.98 66.89 33.67
N PRO A 9 -69.63 67.04 32.38
CA PRO A 9 -68.43 66.48 31.73
C PRO A 9 -67.29 67.52 31.53
N PRO A 10 -66.05 67.08 31.25
CA PRO A 10 -65.28 67.62 30.09
C PRO A 10 -64.37 66.51 29.48
N MET A 11 -63.72 66.57 28.30
CA MET A 11 -63.51 67.48 27.17
C MET A 11 -62.91 66.62 26.00
N PRO A 12 -62.82 67.12 24.76
CA PRO A 12 -62.64 66.33 23.52
C PRO A 12 -61.17 66.08 23.08
N PRO A 13 -60.94 65.32 21.98
CA PRO A 13 -59.66 64.70 21.63
C PRO A 13 -58.85 65.45 20.56
N VAL A 14 -57.58 65.05 20.36
CA VAL A 14 -56.73 65.49 19.23
C VAL A 14 -56.08 64.24 18.60
N ARG A 15 -56.60 63.76 17.45
CA ARG A 15 -56.06 63.88 16.06
C ARG A 15 -54.65 63.34 15.88
N GLN A 16 -54.37 62.37 15.00
CA GLN A 16 -54.22 62.46 13.53
C GLN A 16 -54.23 61.02 12.97
N GLY A 17 -54.64 60.63 11.76
CA GLY A 17 -55.14 61.26 10.54
C GLY A 17 -55.47 60.13 9.53
N GLY A 18 -56.50 60.31 8.69
CA GLY A 18 -56.90 59.39 7.60
C GLY A 18 -55.94 59.42 6.40
N ALA A 19 -56.09 58.68 5.30
CA ALA A 19 -57.30 58.23 4.57
C ALA A 19 -56.92 57.08 3.58
N VAL A 20 -57.66 55.94 3.46
CA VAL A 20 -58.73 55.53 2.48
C VAL A 20 -58.35 55.72 0.97
N PRO A 21 -58.82 54.92 -0.05
CA PRO A 21 -59.93 53.94 -0.02
C PRO A 21 -59.90 52.66 -0.92
N TYR A 22 -60.85 51.79 -0.57
CA TYR A 22 -61.63 50.73 -1.29
C TYR A 22 -61.41 50.36 -2.78
N GLY A 23 -61.47 49.04 -3.01
CA GLY A 23 -61.85 48.37 -4.27
C GLY A 23 -62.71 47.12 -4.00
N ARG A 24 -63.81 47.01 -4.76
CA ARG A 24 -65.05 46.22 -4.61
C ARG A 24 -64.92 44.67 -4.76
N GLN A 25 -65.82 43.95 -4.07
CA GLN A 25 -66.05 42.50 -4.05
C GLN A 25 -66.44 41.89 -5.40
N GLN A 26 -65.97 40.66 -5.70
CA GLN A 26 -66.69 39.66 -6.51
C GLN A 26 -66.41 38.24 -5.99
N HIS A 27 -67.47 37.54 -5.56
CA HIS A 27 -67.45 36.10 -5.29
C HIS A 27 -67.44 35.35 -6.63
N ALA A 28 -66.38 34.59 -6.91
CA ALA A 28 -66.31 33.69 -8.05
C ALA A 28 -66.07 32.25 -7.58
N VAL A 29 -66.94 31.37 -8.07
CA VAL A 29 -66.98 29.92 -7.88
C VAL A 29 -65.62 29.30 -8.25
N HIS A 30 -65.06 28.48 -7.35
CA HIS A 30 -63.80 27.77 -7.58
C HIS A 30 -63.94 26.71 -8.69
N PRO A 31 -63.14 26.74 -9.77
CA PRO A 31 -62.89 25.57 -10.59
C PRO A 31 -61.93 24.64 -9.85
N ALA A 32 -62.17 23.33 -9.93
CA ALA A 32 -61.27 22.32 -9.36
C ALA A 32 -59.83 22.46 -9.94
N PRO A 33 -58.77 22.35 -9.12
CA PRO A 33 -57.40 22.44 -9.61
C PRO A 33 -57.07 21.24 -10.49
N GLN A 34 -56.65 21.51 -11.74
CA GLN A 34 -56.07 20.53 -12.65
C GLN A 34 -54.77 19.95 -12.05
N PRO A 35 -54.46 18.65 -12.27
CA PRO A 35 -53.23 18.05 -11.76
C PRO A 35 -52.02 18.70 -12.43
N ALA A 36 -51.12 19.25 -11.61
CA ALA A 36 -49.88 19.86 -12.07
C ALA A 36 -48.94 18.81 -12.71
N PRO A 37 -48.16 19.18 -13.74
CA PRO A 37 -47.20 18.27 -14.37
C PRO A 37 -46.10 17.87 -13.37
N GLN A 38 -45.88 16.57 -13.23
CA GLN A 38 -44.86 15.99 -12.35
C GLN A 38 -43.47 16.45 -12.79
N ARG A 39 -42.77 17.20 -11.93
CA ARG A 39 -41.36 17.54 -12.14
C ARG A 39 -40.49 16.32 -11.82
N PRO A 40 -39.43 16.04 -12.61
CA PRO A 40 -38.55 14.92 -12.34
C PRO A 40 -37.82 15.10 -11.01
N SER A 41 -37.96 14.11 -10.13
CA SER A 41 -37.35 14.03 -8.82
C SER A 41 -35.82 14.05 -8.92
N ARG A 42 -35.16 15.14 -8.51
CA ARG A 42 -33.70 15.14 -8.32
C ARG A 42 -33.35 14.19 -7.15
N PRO A 43 -32.33 13.34 -7.27
CA PRO A 43 -31.92 12.46 -6.18
C PRO A 43 -31.43 13.31 -5.00
N ARG A 44 -32.10 13.18 -3.85
CA ARG A 44 -31.70 13.83 -2.60
C ARG A 44 -30.33 13.28 -2.17
N ALA A 45 -29.32 14.14 -2.05
CA ALA A 45 -28.04 13.79 -1.47
C ALA A 45 -28.29 13.23 -0.05
N ARG A 46 -27.84 11.99 0.20
CA ARG A 46 -27.94 11.36 1.52
C ARG A 46 -26.98 12.06 2.47
N VAL A 47 -27.48 13.01 3.25
CA VAL A 47 -26.71 13.65 4.32
C VAL A 47 -26.74 12.72 5.53
N ARG A 48 -25.57 12.17 5.89
CA ARG A 48 -25.41 11.38 7.12
C ARG A 48 -25.02 12.34 8.24
N TRP A 49 -25.95 12.60 9.14
CA TRP A 49 -25.66 13.31 10.38
C TRP A 49 -24.83 12.39 11.29
N VAL A 50 -23.71 12.89 11.78
CA VAL A 50 -22.89 12.24 12.82
C VAL A 50 -22.89 13.18 14.02
N ALA A 51 -23.35 12.69 15.16
CA ALA A 51 -23.24 13.42 16.41
C ALA A 51 -21.80 13.36 16.89
N THR A 52 -21.07 14.47 16.78
CA THR A 52 -19.77 14.62 17.41
C THR A 52 -19.98 14.97 18.89
N VAL A 53 -19.25 14.28 19.77
CA VAL A 53 -19.29 14.57 21.22
C VAL A 53 -18.81 16.02 21.45
N PRO A 54 -19.54 16.84 22.21
CA PRO A 54 -19.13 18.22 22.51
C PRO A 54 -17.74 18.25 23.15
N PRO A 55 -16.90 19.25 22.80
CA PRO A 55 -15.63 19.45 23.50
C PRO A 55 -15.88 19.57 25.01
N GLY A 56 -15.35 18.63 25.80
CA GLY A 56 -15.47 18.62 27.27
C GLY A 56 -16.32 17.49 27.87
N ALA A 57 -17.02 16.67 27.08
CA ALA A 57 -17.74 15.50 27.61
C ALA A 57 -16.84 14.25 27.80
N LEU A 58 -15.55 14.35 27.47
CA LEU A 58 -14.57 13.33 27.81
C LEU A 58 -14.22 13.46 29.29
N PRO A 59 -14.21 12.35 30.07
CA PRO A 59 -13.75 12.38 31.45
C PRO A 59 -12.36 13.00 31.54
N PRO A 60 -12.08 13.86 32.54
CA PRO A 60 -10.75 14.42 32.72
C PRO A 60 -9.75 13.27 32.84
N ARG A 61 -8.73 13.31 31.98
CA ARG A 61 -7.66 12.32 31.96
C ARG A 61 -7.03 12.31 33.35
N ARG A 62 -7.06 11.14 34.03
CA ARG A 62 -6.52 10.97 35.38
C ARG A 62 -5.10 11.55 35.39
N GLN A 63 -4.89 12.62 36.16
CA GLN A 63 -3.59 13.23 36.30
C GLN A 63 -2.64 12.17 36.87
N VAL A 64 -1.62 11.82 36.08
CA VAL A 64 -0.55 10.96 36.56
C VAL A 64 0.13 11.71 37.69
N ARG A 65 0.09 11.13 38.89
CA ARG A 65 0.73 11.72 40.08
C ARG A 65 2.21 11.92 39.76
N ALA A 66 2.71 13.15 39.90
CA ALA A 66 4.12 13.44 39.68
C ALA A 66 4.96 12.51 40.56
N GLU A 67 5.82 11.71 39.94
CA GLU A 67 6.76 10.86 40.65
C GLU A 67 7.71 11.73 41.49
N ARG A 68 8.08 11.28 42.68
CA ARG A 68 9.04 11.99 43.53
C ARG A 68 10.39 11.99 42.83
N TYR A 69 11.01 13.17 42.73
CA TYR A 69 12.33 13.35 42.13
C TYR A 69 13.36 12.44 42.79
N SER A 70 13.87 11.43 42.07
CA SER A 70 14.78 10.41 42.61
C SER A 70 16.26 10.78 42.49
N GLY A 71 16.56 12.03 42.17
CA GLY A 71 17.92 12.52 41.96
C GLY A 71 18.21 12.94 40.51
N PRO A 72 19.44 13.40 40.23
CA PRO A 72 19.85 13.84 38.91
C PRO A 72 19.72 12.71 37.87
N PRO A 73 19.45 13.03 36.59
CA PRO A 73 19.27 12.02 35.55
C PRO A 73 20.50 11.10 35.44
N GLY A 74 20.28 9.81 35.65
CA GLY A 74 21.29 8.78 35.39
C GLY A 74 21.41 8.56 33.90
N TYR A 75 22.46 9.08 33.28
CA TYR A 75 22.76 8.79 31.89
C TYR A 75 23.67 7.55 31.79
N PRO A 76 23.36 6.59 30.89
CA PRO A 76 24.22 5.41 30.69
C PRO A 76 25.58 5.76 30.04
N ALA A 77 25.75 7.00 29.58
CA ALA A 77 27.00 7.52 29.05
C ALA A 77 27.13 9.03 29.35
N PRO A 78 28.35 9.59 29.39
CA PRO A 78 28.55 11.02 29.60
C PRO A 78 27.77 11.85 28.56
N PRO A 79 26.92 12.82 28.98
CA PRO A 79 26.13 13.62 28.05
C PRO A 79 27.05 14.48 27.18
N ARG A 80 26.85 14.40 25.87
CA ARG A 80 27.56 15.22 24.88
C ARG A 80 26.64 16.31 24.35
N TRP A 81 26.30 17.28 25.20
CA TRP A 81 25.44 18.43 24.83
C TRP A 81 26.15 19.50 23.98
N GLY A 82 27.42 19.30 23.63
CA GLY A 82 28.06 20.12 22.60
C GLY A 82 27.49 19.76 21.22
N PHE A 83 27.34 20.75 20.34
CA PHE A 83 27.11 20.50 18.92
C PHE A 83 28.24 19.59 18.42
N PRO A 84 27.97 18.31 18.10
CA PRO A 84 29.00 17.48 17.49
C PRO A 84 29.30 18.11 16.13
N ASN A 85 30.56 18.09 15.71
CA ASN A 85 30.95 18.54 14.37
C ASN A 85 30.41 17.52 13.35
N LEU A 86 29.09 17.57 13.11
CA LEU A 86 28.26 16.55 12.46
C LEU A 86 28.35 16.59 10.94
N VAL A 87 29.33 17.29 10.37
CA VAL A 87 29.37 17.49 8.92
C VAL A 87 29.49 16.15 8.16
N TRP A 88 29.98 15.08 8.81
CA TRP A 88 30.27 13.80 8.15
C TRP A 88 29.96 12.52 8.96
N ARG A 89 29.29 12.60 10.11
CA ARG A 89 28.97 11.41 10.92
C ARG A 89 27.47 11.19 10.98
N SER A 90 27.03 9.99 10.61
CA SER A 90 25.65 9.55 10.85
C SER A 90 25.33 9.71 12.36
N PRO A 91 24.14 10.19 12.75
CA PRO A 91 23.77 10.53 14.14
C PRO A 91 23.83 9.40 15.19
N THR A 92 24.37 8.23 14.85
CA THR A 92 24.13 6.94 15.52
C THR A 92 25.22 6.53 16.52
N ALA A 93 26.24 7.35 16.78
CA ALA A 93 27.36 6.98 17.66
C ALA A 93 27.19 7.45 19.12
N VAL A 94 25.96 7.56 19.61
CA VAL A 94 25.67 7.95 21.01
C VAL A 94 25.16 6.73 21.78
N PRO A 95 25.99 6.13 22.65
CA PRO A 95 25.55 5.09 23.58
C PRO A 95 24.37 5.59 24.43
N GLY A 96 23.28 4.82 24.51
CA GLY A 96 22.09 5.16 25.30
C GLY A 96 20.98 5.90 24.55
N THR A 97 21.18 6.32 23.29
CA THR A 97 20.06 6.66 22.41
C THR A 97 19.51 5.37 21.82
N ALA A 98 18.19 5.17 21.85
CA ALA A 98 17.51 4.04 21.20
C ALA A 98 17.65 4.14 19.68
N SER A 99 18.85 3.85 19.18
CA SER A 99 19.21 3.74 17.78
C SER A 99 19.23 2.28 17.31
N GLY A 100 18.76 1.36 18.17
CA GLY A 100 18.81 -0.10 17.96
C GLY A 100 17.74 -0.69 17.03
N ALA A 101 16.76 0.10 16.58
CA ALA A 101 15.89 -0.36 15.51
C ALA A 101 16.56 -0.05 14.17
N ALA A 102 17.05 -1.08 13.47
CA ALA A 102 17.38 -0.96 12.05
C ALA A 102 16.23 -0.20 11.38
N ARG A 103 16.55 0.95 10.77
CA ARG A 103 15.54 1.83 10.18
C ARG A 103 14.63 0.97 9.28
N PRO A 104 13.30 1.18 9.26
CA PRO A 104 12.38 0.40 8.42
C PRO A 104 12.90 0.21 6.98
N MET A 105 13.61 1.22 6.47
CA MET A 105 14.31 1.22 5.19
C MET A 105 15.46 0.21 5.05
N GLN A 106 16.33 0.04 6.06
CA GLN A 106 17.41 -0.94 6.04
C GLN A 106 16.85 -2.37 6.01
N ARG A 107 15.78 -2.61 6.77
CA ARG A 107 15.06 -3.89 6.75
C ARG A 107 14.44 -4.15 5.38
N LEU A 108 13.85 -3.12 4.75
CA LEU A 108 13.29 -3.22 3.41
C LEU A 108 14.35 -3.65 2.38
N VAL A 109 15.53 -3.01 2.38
CA VAL A 109 16.61 -3.33 1.42
C VAL A 109 17.15 -4.74 1.61
N LEU A 110 17.42 -5.15 2.86
CA LEU A 110 17.91 -6.50 3.15
C LEU A 110 16.88 -7.57 2.76
N LEU A 111 15.61 -7.34 3.13
CA LEU A 111 14.52 -8.24 2.79
C LEU A 111 14.33 -8.32 1.28
N ALA A 112 14.31 -7.19 0.59
CA ALA A 112 14.18 -7.15 -0.87
C ALA A 112 15.32 -7.89 -1.58
N ARG A 113 16.56 -7.78 -1.08
CA ARG A 113 17.71 -8.50 -1.63
C ARG A 113 17.55 -10.01 -1.49
N ASN A 114 17.17 -10.48 -0.30
CA ASN A 114 16.96 -11.91 -0.04
C ASN A 114 15.78 -12.46 -0.84
N VAL A 115 14.66 -11.74 -0.86
CA VAL A 115 13.47 -12.11 -1.64
C VAL A 115 13.78 -12.13 -3.14
N SER A 116 14.50 -11.13 -3.66
CA SER A 116 14.90 -11.10 -5.07
C SER A 116 15.80 -12.28 -5.43
N GLY A 117 16.80 -12.60 -4.59
CA GLY A 117 17.67 -13.76 -4.79
C GLY A 117 16.87 -15.07 -4.83
N LEU A 118 15.96 -15.25 -3.87
CA LEU A 118 15.07 -16.40 -3.82
C LEU A 118 14.17 -16.50 -5.07
N LEU A 119 13.59 -15.39 -5.53
CA LEU A 119 12.75 -15.36 -6.73
C LEU A 119 13.54 -15.70 -8.01
N TRP A 120 14.81 -15.29 -8.12
CA TRP A 120 15.66 -15.67 -9.25
C TRP A 120 16.06 -17.16 -9.23
N ILE A 121 16.30 -17.71 -8.04
CA ILE A 121 16.52 -19.16 -7.90
C ILE A 121 15.25 -19.91 -8.30
N LEU A 122 14.08 -19.48 -7.80
CA LEU A 122 12.80 -20.07 -8.17
C LEU A 122 12.54 -19.99 -9.68
N ALA A 123 12.79 -18.84 -10.31
CA ALA A 123 12.65 -18.69 -11.76
C ALA A 123 13.54 -19.67 -12.53
N THR A 124 14.78 -19.88 -12.07
CA THR A 124 15.69 -20.87 -12.65
C THR A 124 15.15 -22.29 -12.49
N ILE A 125 14.68 -22.66 -11.31
CA ILE A 125 14.12 -23.99 -11.05
C ILE A 125 12.84 -24.23 -11.87
N ALA A 126 11.95 -23.24 -11.97
CA ALA A 126 10.75 -23.34 -12.79
C ALA A 126 11.09 -23.45 -14.29
N LEU A 127 12.17 -22.82 -14.75
CA LEU A 127 12.64 -22.97 -16.13
C LEU A 127 13.19 -24.38 -16.37
N ILE A 128 13.91 -24.95 -15.40
CA ILE A 128 14.36 -26.34 -15.45
C ILE A 128 13.16 -27.31 -15.46
N ALA A 129 12.12 -27.04 -14.66
CA ALA A 129 10.88 -27.82 -14.66
C ALA A 129 10.19 -27.80 -16.04
N ALA A 130 10.04 -26.61 -16.64
CA ALA A 130 9.50 -26.49 -17.99
C ALA A 130 10.34 -27.28 -19.01
N GLY A 131 11.67 -27.19 -18.94
CA GLY A 131 12.56 -27.96 -19.80
C GLY A 131 12.44 -29.47 -19.60
N ALA A 132 12.25 -29.91 -18.35
CA ALA A 132 12.01 -31.31 -18.00
C ALA A 132 10.70 -31.84 -18.61
N GLU A 133 9.63 -31.05 -18.59
CA GLU A 133 8.36 -31.42 -19.20
C GLU A 133 8.42 -31.41 -20.73
N VAL A 134 9.12 -30.46 -21.35
CA VAL A 134 9.40 -30.49 -22.78
C VAL A 134 10.16 -31.76 -23.16
N TRP A 135 11.17 -32.14 -22.37
CA TRP A 135 11.90 -33.37 -22.60
C TRP A 135 11.00 -34.60 -22.46
N ARG A 136 10.16 -34.66 -21.43
CA ARG A 136 9.16 -35.72 -21.27
C ARG A 136 8.22 -35.80 -22.48
N TYR A 137 7.74 -34.66 -22.97
CA TYR A 137 6.89 -34.63 -24.15
C TYR A 137 7.60 -35.20 -25.38
N VAL A 138 8.87 -34.85 -25.59
CA VAL A 138 9.69 -35.43 -26.66
C VAL A 138 9.83 -36.94 -26.50
N LEU A 139 10.02 -37.45 -25.29
CA LEU A 139 10.05 -38.89 -25.02
C LEU A 139 8.71 -39.55 -25.38
N LEU A 140 7.58 -38.94 -25.04
CA LEU A 140 6.25 -39.44 -25.42
C LEU A 140 6.06 -39.49 -26.95
N VAL A 141 6.60 -38.52 -27.68
CA VAL A 141 6.55 -38.53 -29.15
C VAL A 141 7.42 -39.66 -29.72
N GLN A 142 8.61 -39.88 -29.15
CA GLN A 142 9.50 -40.98 -29.57
C GLN A 142 8.91 -42.36 -29.24
N SER A 143 8.27 -42.49 -28.07
CA SER A 143 7.68 -43.76 -27.61
C SER A 143 6.57 -44.27 -28.52
N ARG A 144 5.99 -43.39 -29.35
CA ARG A 144 5.00 -43.76 -30.37
C ARG A 144 5.51 -44.81 -31.36
N ASN A 145 6.79 -44.75 -31.71
CA ASN A 145 7.39 -45.58 -32.76
C ASN A 145 8.53 -46.47 -32.26
N SER A 146 8.89 -46.40 -30.98
CA SER A 146 10.04 -47.11 -30.42
C SER A 146 9.86 -47.37 -28.93
N ALA A 147 10.31 -48.53 -28.45
CA ALA A 147 10.35 -48.79 -27.02
C ALA A 147 11.46 -47.96 -26.36
N LEU A 148 11.09 -47.11 -25.40
CA LEU A 148 12.05 -46.37 -24.59
C LEU A 148 12.66 -47.29 -23.52
N SER A 149 13.92 -47.04 -23.16
CA SER A 149 14.54 -47.74 -22.04
C SER A 149 13.95 -47.27 -20.71
N THR A 150 13.79 -48.20 -19.76
CA THR A 150 13.26 -47.92 -18.42
C THR A 150 14.07 -46.85 -17.68
N SER A 151 15.39 -46.81 -17.87
CA SER A 151 16.27 -45.83 -17.24
C SER A 151 16.01 -44.40 -17.72
N VAL A 152 15.71 -44.20 -19.01
CA VAL A 152 15.42 -42.88 -19.58
C VAL A 152 14.09 -42.35 -19.04
N VAL A 153 13.06 -43.19 -19.00
CA VAL A 153 11.75 -42.83 -18.43
C VAL A 153 11.88 -42.50 -16.95
N ALA A 154 12.56 -43.35 -16.16
CA ALA A 154 12.77 -43.11 -14.74
C ALA A 154 13.55 -41.80 -14.47
N THR A 155 14.54 -41.47 -15.31
CA THR A 155 15.30 -40.21 -15.19
C THR A 155 14.41 -39.00 -15.45
N SER A 156 13.56 -39.05 -16.48
CA SER A 156 12.59 -38.00 -16.77
C SER A 156 11.61 -37.81 -15.60
N ASP A 157 11.13 -38.91 -15.02
CA ASP A 157 10.23 -38.86 -13.88
C ASP A 157 10.84 -38.25 -12.64
N MET A 158 12.07 -38.65 -12.29
CA MET A 158 12.81 -38.07 -11.18
C MET A 158 13.10 -36.58 -11.40
N LEU A 159 13.52 -36.20 -12.60
CA LEU A 159 13.82 -34.81 -12.93
C LEU A 159 12.60 -33.92 -12.71
N VAL A 160 11.44 -34.30 -13.26
CA VAL A 160 10.20 -33.53 -13.09
C VAL A 160 9.76 -33.50 -11.64
N LEU A 161 9.81 -34.64 -10.93
CA LEU A 161 9.43 -34.72 -9.53
C LEU A 161 10.26 -33.78 -8.65
N ILE A 162 11.60 -33.83 -8.79
CA ILE A 162 12.52 -33.00 -8.00
C ILE A 162 12.33 -31.52 -8.33
N ALA A 163 12.26 -31.17 -9.62
CA ALA A 163 12.08 -29.79 -10.05
C ALA A 163 10.74 -29.22 -9.55
N SER A 164 9.65 -29.99 -9.64
CA SER A 164 8.33 -29.60 -9.15
C SER A 164 8.32 -29.41 -7.63
N MET A 165 8.94 -30.33 -6.88
CA MET A 165 9.00 -30.24 -5.42
C MET A 165 9.81 -29.02 -4.97
N LEU A 166 10.94 -28.75 -5.63
CA LEU A 166 11.76 -27.60 -5.33
C LEU A 166 11.08 -26.29 -5.72
N ALA A 167 10.42 -26.23 -6.87
CA ALA A 167 9.60 -25.10 -7.30
C ALA A 167 8.46 -24.81 -6.31
N PHE A 168 7.79 -25.85 -5.79
CA PHE A 168 6.74 -25.71 -4.78
C PHE A 168 7.27 -25.12 -3.46
N VAL A 169 8.36 -25.67 -2.94
CA VAL A 169 8.99 -25.19 -1.69
C VAL A 169 9.48 -23.76 -1.83
N LEU A 170 10.27 -23.48 -2.88
CA LEU A 170 10.78 -22.14 -3.16
C LEU A 170 9.66 -21.15 -3.46
N GLY A 171 8.61 -21.58 -4.16
CA GLY A 171 7.40 -20.81 -4.44
C GLY A 171 6.67 -20.39 -3.17
N THR A 172 6.57 -21.29 -2.19
CA THR A 172 5.97 -21.02 -0.89
C THR A 172 6.76 -19.97 -0.12
N PHE A 173 8.09 -20.13 -0.03
CA PHE A 173 8.96 -19.13 0.60
C PHE A 173 8.98 -17.80 -0.17
N GLY A 174 8.97 -17.86 -1.51
CA GLY A 174 8.92 -16.70 -2.38
C GLY A 174 7.64 -15.89 -2.19
N LEU A 175 6.49 -16.55 -2.07
CA LEU A 175 5.21 -15.94 -1.76
C LEU A 175 5.24 -15.29 -0.38
N ALA A 176 5.62 -16.03 0.67
CA ALA A 176 5.68 -15.51 2.04
C ALA A 176 6.63 -14.31 2.15
N GLY A 177 7.81 -14.40 1.54
CA GLY A 177 8.80 -13.34 1.49
C GLY A 177 8.31 -12.11 0.73
N THR A 178 7.62 -12.29 -0.40
CA THR A 178 7.05 -11.20 -1.20
C THR A 178 5.89 -10.51 -0.46
N VAL A 179 5.03 -11.27 0.21
CA VAL A 179 3.94 -10.72 1.04
C VAL A 179 4.52 -9.94 2.22
N TRP A 180 5.53 -10.48 2.91
CA TRP A 180 6.21 -9.74 3.98
C TRP A 180 6.84 -8.46 3.43
N TRP A 181 7.59 -8.55 2.32
CA TRP A 181 8.16 -7.38 1.65
C TRP A 181 7.09 -6.33 1.31
N LEU A 182 5.94 -6.75 0.81
CA LEU A 182 4.82 -5.86 0.48
C LEU A 182 4.33 -5.07 1.70
N PHE A 183 4.20 -5.70 2.86
CA PHE A 183 3.81 -5.01 4.10
C PHE A 183 4.87 -4.00 4.55
N VAL A 184 6.15 -4.38 4.48
CA VAL A 184 7.26 -3.47 4.83
C VAL A 184 7.33 -2.30 3.86
N ALA A 185 7.17 -2.53 2.56
CA ALA A 185 7.16 -1.49 1.54
C ALA A 185 5.99 -0.52 1.71
N ARG A 186 4.79 -1.03 2.04
CA ARG A 186 3.62 -0.20 2.33
C ARG A 186 3.82 0.68 3.57
N ALA A 187 4.41 0.13 4.62
CA ALA A 187 4.73 0.91 5.83
C ALA A 187 5.77 2.00 5.53
N ALA A 188 6.85 1.65 4.81
CA ALA A 188 7.87 2.62 4.41
C ALA A 188 7.31 3.73 3.52
N ALA A 189 6.43 3.42 2.56
CA ALA A 189 5.79 4.41 1.70
C ALA A 189 4.85 5.35 2.48
N ALA A 190 4.15 4.82 3.49
CA ALA A 190 3.29 5.63 4.37
C ALA A 190 4.12 6.58 5.25
N GLU A 191 5.24 6.11 5.81
CA GLU A 191 6.17 6.94 6.59
C GLU A 191 6.78 8.06 5.73
N GLU A 192 7.17 7.79 4.48
CA GLU A 192 7.74 8.81 3.60
C GLU A 192 6.73 9.87 3.13
N SER A 193 5.48 9.45 2.87
CA SER A 193 4.43 10.35 2.38
C SER A 193 3.69 11.10 3.49
N GLY A 194 3.85 10.67 4.76
CA GLY A 194 3.09 11.20 5.89
C GLY A 194 1.58 10.88 5.82
N ALA A 195 1.18 9.97 4.93
CA ALA A 195 -0.20 9.57 4.72
C ALA A 195 -0.47 8.17 5.27
N GLU A 196 -1.68 7.92 5.76
CA GLU A 196 -2.07 6.58 6.18
C GLU A 196 -2.17 5.62 4.98
N PRO A 197 -1.85 4.32 5.17
CA PRO A 197 -2.03 3.32 4.12
C PRO A 197 -3.48 3.28 3.61
N ALA A 198 -3.66 3.26 2.29
CA ALA A 198 -4.98 3.29 1.64
C ALA A 198 -5.92 2.13 2.04
N ARG A 199 -5.36 1.01 2.54
CA ARG A 199 -6.12 -0.19 2.93
C ARG A 199 -5.59 -0.78 4.24
N PRO A 200 -6.48 -1.33 5.08
CA PRO A 200 -6.08 -2.08 6.26
C PRO A 200 -5.39 -3.38 5.89
N ALA A 201 -4.52 -3.87 6.77
CA ALA A 201 -3.65 -5.02 6.49
C ALA A 201 -4.42 -6.32 6.13
N TRP A 202 -5.58 -6.55 6.74
CA TRP A 202 -6.38 -7.75 6.46
C TRP A 202 -6.92 -7.78 5.02
N GLN A 203 -7.27 -6.62 4.44
CA GLN A 203 -7.72 -6.54 3.03
C GLN A 203 -6.56 -6.85 2.09
N VAL A 204 -5.36 -6.41 2.44
CA VAL A 204 -4.15 -6.71 1.67
C VAL A 204 -3.84 -8.21 1.73
N LEU A 205 -3.94 -8.82 2.92
CA LEU A 205 -3.72 -10.26 3.07
C LEU A 205 -4.75 -11.07 2.28
N LEU A 206 -6.04 -10.73 2.41
CA LEU A 206 -7.11 -11.39 1.65
C LEU A 206 -6.93 -11.21 0.15
N GLY A 207 -6.62 -10.00 -0.29
CA GLY A 207 -6.42 -9.65 -1.70
C GLY A 207 -5.09 -10.12 -2.30
N THR A 208 -4.22 -10.80 -1.54
CA THR A 208 -2.96 -11.35 -2.06
C THR A 208 -2.82 -12.85 -1.84
N VAL A 209 -3.35 -13.40 -0.74
CA VAL A 209 -3.19 -14.81 -0.37
C VAL A 209 -4.41 -15.66 -0.70
N VAL A 210 -5.62 -15.14 -0.54
CA VAL A 210 -6.85 -15.95 -0.69
C VAL A 210 -7.13 -16.20 -2.18
N PRO A 211 -7.22 -17.47 -2.63
CA PRO A 211 -7.52 -17.80 -4.03
C PRO A 211 -8.85 -17.21 -4.48
N GLY A 212 -8.86 -16.55 -5.64
CA GLY A 212 -10.04 -15.88 -6.19
C GLY A 212 -9.97 -14.36 -6.00
N PRO A 213 -10.14 -13.83 -4.77
CA PRO A 213 -9.90 -12.42 -4.49
C PRO A 213 -8.49 -11.96 -4.88
N ASN A 214 -7.48 -12.83 -4.71
CA ASN A 214 -6.12 -12.52 -5.10
C ASN A 214 -5.94 -12.21 -6.60
N LEU A 215 -6.75 -12.79 -7.48
CA LEU A 215 -6.67 -12.54 -8.92
C LEU A 215 -7.14 -11.12 -9.26
N VAL A 216 -8.13 -10.61 -8.51
CA VAL A 216 -8.76 -9.31 -8.78
C VAL A 216 -8.05 -8.19 -8.01
N LEU A 217 -7.66 -8.43 -6.76
CA LEU A 217 -7.20 -7.38 -5.85
C LEU A 217 -5.69 -7.17 -5.85
N ALA A 218 -4.88 -8.17 -6.21
CA ALA A 218 -3.42 -8.05 -6.16
C ALA A 218 -2.88 -6.93 -7.06
N GLY A 219 -3.41 -6.78 -8.28
CA GLY A 219 -3.05 -5.71 -9.20
C GLY A 219 -3.34 -4.31 -8.64
N PRO A 220 -4.59 -4.00 -8.23
CA PRO A 220 -4.92 -2.74 -7.56
C PRO A 220 -4.09 -2.45 -6.30
N ILE A 221 -3.85 -3.44 -5.44
CA ILE A 221 -3.02 -3.28 -4.24
C ILE A 221 -1.60 -2.84 -4.61
N LEU A 222 -1.02 -3.44 -5.65
CA LEU A 222 0.32 -3.09 -6.12
C LEU A 222 0.33 -1.74 -6.84
N ALA A 223 -0.73 -1.38 -7.56
CA ALA A 223 -0.89 -0.06 -8.19
C ALA A 223 -1.02 1.07 -7.15
N GLU A 224 -1.73 0.83 -6.05
CA GLU A 224 -1.79 1.75 -4.91
C GLU A 224 -0.42 1.94 -4.28
N LEU A 225 0.36 0.86 -4.12
CA LEU A 225 1.74 0.95 -3.66
C LEU A 225 2.60 1.75 -4.65
N GLU A 226 2.50 1.49 -5.96
CA GLU A 226 3.24 2.24 -6.98
C GLU A 226 2.93 3.73 -6.92
N HIS A 227 1.66 4.09 -6.75
CA HIS A 227 1.23 5.48 -6.61
C HIS A 227 1.87 6.16 -5.40
N ALA A 228 1.91 5.47 -4.26
CA ALA A 228 2.55 5.96 -3.03
C ALA A 228 4.07 6.08 -3.18
N VAL A 229 4.72 5.08 -3.78
CA VAL A 229 6.17 5.05 -4.05
C VAL A 229 6.59 6.18 -4.99
N LEU A 230 5.75 6.51 -5.98
CA LEU A 230 5.99 7.63 -6.90
C LEU A 230 5.62 9.00 -6.31
N ARG A 231 5.21 9.07 -5.04
CA ARG A 231 4.84 10.32 -4.33
C ARG A 231 3.78 11.14 -5.07
N ARG A 232 2.83 10.45 -5.71
CA ARG A 232 1.75 11.11 -6.45
C ARG A 232 0.69 11.67 -5.49
N PRO A 233 -0.09 12.68 -5.91
CA PRO A 233 -1.11 13.30 -5.07
C PRO A 233 -2.17 12.29 -4.60
N VAL A 234 -2.61 12.39 -3.35
CA VAL A 234 -3.61 11.48 -2.74
C VAL A 234 -4.96 11.53 -3.46
N GLY A 235 -5.32 12.66 -4.06
CA GLY A 235 -6.58 12.84 -4.80
C GLY A 235 -6.58 12.26 -6.23
N GLU A 236 -5.42 11.84 -6.75
CA GLU A 236 -5.32 11.28 -8.09
C GLU A 236 -5.52 9.76 -8.08
N ARG A 237 -6.28 9.22 -9.04
CA ARG A 237 -6.49 7.77 -9.15
C ARG A 237 -5.16 7.06 -9.46
N PRO A 238 -4.83 5.94 -8.77
CA PRO A 238 -3.67 5.13 -9.10
C PRO A 238 -3.71 4.68 -10.56
N ARG A 239 -2.65 5.00 -11.31
CA ARG A 239 -2.47 4.56 -12.70
C ARG A 239 -1.31 3.57 -12.75
N PRO A 240 -1.58 2.26 -12.89
CA PRO A 240 -0.54 1.24 -12.88
C PRO A 240 0.38 1.39 -14.10
N SER A 241 1.67 1.21 -13.89
CA SER A 241 2.64 1.16 -14.98
C SER A 241 2.50 -0.12 -15.82
N ARG A 242 3.14 -0.13 -16.99
CA ARG A 242 3.20 -1.32 -17.85
C ARG A 242 3.81 -2.52 -17.11
N LEU A 243 4.72 -2.31 -16.17
CA LEU A 243 5.31 -3.39 -15.38
C LEU A 243 4.28 -3.99 -14.43
N VAL A 244 3.52 -3.17 -13.70
CA VAL A 244 2.46 -3.64 -12.80
C VAL A 244 1.35 -4.35 -13.58
N LEU A 245 0.98 -3.83 -14.74
CA LEU A 245 0.00 -4.47 -15.63
C LEU A 245 0.49 -5.81 -16.19
N ALA A 246 1.75 -5.87 -16.65
CA ALA A 246 2.35 -7.13 -17.13
C ALA A 246 2.43 -8.18 -16.01
N TRP A 247 2.87 -7.76 -14.81
CA TRP A 247 2.90 -8.62 -13.63
C TRP A 247 1.51 -9.13 -13.26
N TRP A 248 0.50 -8.26 -13.25
CA TRP A 248 -0.86 -8.64 -12.94
C TRP A 248 -1.46 -9.58 -14.01
N GLY A 249 -1.19 -9.31 -15.29
CA GLY A 249 -1.57 -10.20 -16.39
C GLY A 249 -0.93 -11.58 -16.25
N ALA A 250 0.36 -11.65 -15.92
CA ALA A 250 1.05 -12.93 -15.66
C ALA A 250 0.48 -13.66 -14.45
N TRP A 251 0.14 -12.95 -13.37
CA TRP A 251 -0.52 -13.51 -12.19
C TRP A 251 -1.87 -14.15 -12.52
N VAL A 252 -2.71 -13.44 -13.28
CA VAL A 252 -4.01 -13.95 -13.72
C VAL A 252 -3.83 -15.13 -14.67
N ALA A 253 -2.93 -15.04 -15.66
CA ALA A 253 -2.67 -16.12 -16.60
C ALA A 253 -2.19 -17.40 -15.89
N ASN A 254 -1.24 -17.28 -14.95
CA ASN A 254 -0.76 -18.39 -14.14
C ASN A 254 -1.90 -19.02 -13.31
N GLY A 255 -2.73 -18.19 -12.67
CA GLY A 255 -3.89 -18.67 -11.93
C GLY A 255 -4.92 -19.42 -12.80
N LEU A 256 -5.20 -18.90 -14.00
CA LEU A 256 -6.10 -19.55 -14.96
C LEU A 256 -5.52 -20.88 -15.48
N LEU A 257 -4.22 -20.93 -15.76
CA LEU A 257 -3.54 -22.16 -16.16
C LEU A 257 -3.56 -23.21 -15.04
N LEU A 258 -3.39 -22.81 -13.79
CA LEU A 258 -3.51 -23.71 -12.64
C LEU A 258 -4.94 -24.27 -12.49
N VAL A 259 -5.96 -23.43 -12.64
CA VAL A 259 -7.36 -23.89 -12.62
C VAL A 259 -7.63 -24.83 -13.80
N LEU A 260 -7.15 -24.48 -15.00
CA LEU A 260 -7.27 -25.34 -16.18
C LEU A 260 -6.58 -26.68 -15.95
N MET A 261 -5.40 -26.71 -15.36
CA MET A 261 -4.65 -27.93 -15.03
C MET A 261 -5.41 -28.81 -14.04
N VAL A 262 -6.00 -28.23 -12.99
CA VAL A 262 -6.84 -28.96 -12.02
C VAL A 262 -8.06 -29.57 -12.71
N VAL A 263 -8.76 -28.81 -13.55
CA VAL A 263 -9.90 -29.31 -14.33
C VAL A 263 -9.44 -30.40 -15.31
N TRP A 264 -8.32 -30.20 -15.99
CA TRP A 264 -7.77 -31.13 -16.98
C TRP A 264 -7.43 -32.48 -16.38
N ARG A 265 -7.02 -32.51 -15.11
CA ARG A 265 -6.69 -33.73 -14.38
C ARG A 265 -7.88 -34.71 -14.21
N THR A 266 -9.10 -34.26 -14.51
CA THR A 266 -10.30 -35.12 -14.55
C THR A 266 -10.52 -35.82 -15.89
N ARG A 267 -9.72 -35.50 -16.92
CA ARG A 267 -9.81 -36.12 -18.24
C ARG A 267 -9.07 -37.46 -18.27
N ASP A 268 -9.75 -38.49 -18.75
CA ASP A 268 -9.15 -39.80 -18.99
C ASP A 268 -8.65 -39.94 -20.43
N GLY A 269 -7.69 -40.85 -20.62
CA GLY A 269 -7.18 -41.25 -21.93
C GLY A 269 -5.74 -40.80 -22.21
N VAL A 270 -5.08 -41.54 -23.10
CA VAL A 270 -3.65 -41.36 -23.43
C VAL A 270 -3.39 -39.98 -24.05
N GLN A 271 -4.28 -39.51 -24.93
CA GLN A 271 -4.16 -38.19 -25.53
C GLN A 271 -4.28 -37.07 -24.48
N ALA A 272 -5.24 -37.21 -23.54
CA ALA A 272 -5.42 -36.24 -22.47
C ALA A 272 -4.21 -36.18 -21.54
N GLN A 273 -3.54 -37.32 -21.29
CA GLN A 273 -2.28 -37.36 -20.54
C GLN A 273 -1.14 -36.65 -21.27
N ALA A 274 -1.00 -36.85 -22.59
CA ALA A 274 0.01 -36.16 -23.39
C ALA A 274 -0.22 -34.63 -23.44
N ASP A 275 -1.47 -34.20 -23.64
CA ASP A 275 -1.85 -32.79 -23.58
C ASP A 275 -1.62 -32.20 -22.19
N GLY A 276 -1.74 -33.02 -21.14
CA GLY A 276 -1.42 -32.64 -19.76
C GLY A 276 0.05 -32.27 -19.56
N VAL A 277 0.99 -32.91 -20.28
CA VAL A 277 2.42 -32.57 -20.22
C VAL A 277 2.68 -31.20 -20.86
N LEU A 278 2.04 -30.92 -22.00
CA LEU A 278 2.10 -29.59 -22.62
C LEU A 278 1.51 -28.52 -21.70
N LEU A 279 0.38 -28.82 -21.06
CA LEU A 279 -0.25 -27.91 -20.11
C LEU A 279 0.65 -27.63 -18.90
N ASN A 280 1.33 -28.66 -18.38
CA ASN A 280 2.28 -28.46 -17.28
C ASN A 280 3.48 -27.61 -17.70
N THR A 281 3.96 -27.79 -18.93
CA THR A 281 5.00 -26.92 -19.52
C THR A 281 4.54 -25.45 -19.56
N LEU A 282 3.29 -25.18 -19.96
CA LEU A 282 2.73 -23.83 -19.98
C LEU A 282 2.59 -23.25 -18.56
N VAL A 283 2.18 -24.06 -17.58
CA VAL A 283 2.12 -23.67 -16.17
C VAL A 283 3.52 -23.26 -15.69
N ASP A 284 4.54 -24.09 -15.92
CA ASP A 284 5.91 -23.81 -15.50
C ASP A 284 6.48 -22.55 -16.16
N LEU A 285 6.28 -22.37 -17.47
CA LEU A 285 6.70 -21.15 -18.17
C LEU A 285 5.96 -19.90 -17.66
N SER A 286 4.67 -20.03 -17.33
CA SER A 286 3.91 -18.92 -16.74
C SER A 286 4.41 -18.59 -15.33
N ALA A 287 4.84 -19.58 -14.55
CA ALA A 287 5.46 -19.40 -13.25
C ALA A 287 6.84 -18.71 -13.38
N VAL A 288 7.64 -19.05 -14.39
CA VAL A 288 8.89 -18.32 -14.73
C VAL A 288 8.58 -16.84 -14.99
N ALA A 289 7.64 -16.54 -15.89
CA ALA A 289 7.29 -15.17 -16.22
C ALA A 289 6.81 -14.39 -14.98
N LEU A 290 5.92 -14.99 -14.19
CA LEU A 290 5.39 -14.39 -12.98
C LEU A 290 6.49 -14.12 -11.93
N THR A 291 7.39 -15.07 -11.69
CA THR A 291 8.46 -14.94 -10.69
C THR A 291 9.50 -13.90 -11.09
N VAL A 292 9.88 -13.86 -12.37
CA VAL A 292 10.74 -12.80 -12.93
C VAL A 292 10.09 -11.43 -12.79
N LEU A 293 8.82 -11.28 -13.19
CA LEU A 293 8.12 -10.01 -13.06
C LEU A 293 7.99 -9.58 -11.59
N THR A 294 7.77 -10.53 -10.68
CA THR A 294 7.74 -10.27 -9.23
C THR A 294 9.09 -9.76 -8.74
N ALA A 295 10.20 -10.38 -9.14
CA ALA A 295 11.55 -9.93 -8.80
C ALA A 295 11.84 -8.51 -9.33
N LEU A 296 11.39 -8.20 -10.55
CA LEU A 296 11.52 -6.86 -11.15
C LEU A 296 10.69 -5.81 -10.40
N VAL A 297 9.46 -6.14 -10.00
CA VAL A 297 8.61 -5.27 -9.17
C VAL A 297 9.28 -4.98 -7.82
N VAL A 298 9.68 -6.04 -7.10
CA VAL A 298 10.36 -5.93 -5.80
C VAL A 298 11.60 -5.06 -5.91
N GLY A 299 12.45 -5.34 -6.92
CA GLY A 299 13.67 -4.58 -7.17
C GLY A 299 13.42 -3.12 -7.54
N ARG A 300 12.43 -2.84 -8.40
CA ARG A 300 12.09 -1.47 -8.81
C ARG A 300 11.54 -0.66 -7.66
N PHE A 301 10.56 -1.19 -6.92
CA PHE A 301 9.89 -0.44 -5.86
C PHE A 301 10.83 -0.21 -4.68
N THR A 302 11.67 -1.19 -4.36
CA THR A 302 12.72 -1.03 -3.35
C THR A 302 13.71 0.06 -3.77
N ARG A 303 14.14 0.13 -5.04
CA ARG A 303 15.03 1.22 -5.50
C ARG A 303 14.39 2.61 -5.45
N LEU A 304 13.08 2.70 -5.65
CA LEU A 304 12.34 3.96 -5.58
C LEU A 304 12.13 4.43 -4.14
N LEU A 305 11.99 3.50 -3.19
CA LEU A 305 11.88 3.80 -1.76
C LEU A 305 13.25 4.00 -1.09
N ALA A 306 14.28 3.26 -1.51
CA ALA A 306 15.58 3.32 -0.84
C ALA A 306 16.30 4.64 -1.12
N PRO A 307 16.78 5.36 -0.09
CA PRO A 307 17.68 6.49 -0.24
C PRO A 307 18.95 6.04 -0.98
N ILE A 308 19.46 6.87 -1.89
CA ILE A 308 20.65 6.57 -2.73
C ILE A 308 21.84 6.09 -1.89
N GLY A 309 21.97 6.55 -0.64
CA GLY A 309 23.04 6.15 0.28
C GLY A 309 22.92 4.73 0.86
N GLU A 310 21.71 4.17 0.99
CA GLU A 310 21.50 2.84 1.59
C GLU A 310 21.56 1.69 0.57
N LEU A 311 21.29 1.96 -0.71
CA LEU A 311 21.59 1.03 -1.80
C LEU A 311 23.10 0.73 -1.90
N SER A 312 23.91 1.67 -1.41
CA SER A 312 25.36 1.60 -1.32
C SER A 312 25.85 1.16 0.07
N ALA A 313 25.01 0.64 0.96
CA ALA A 313 25.40 0.28 2.34
C ALA A 313 26.46 -0.84 2.45
N GLY A 314 26.90 -1.44 1.33
CA GLY A 314 28.09 -2.29 1.25
C GLY A 314 29.32 -1.65 0.61
N GLN A 315 29.17 -0.46 0.00
CA GLN A 315 30.27 0.35 -0.51
C GLN A 315 30.75 1.24 0.63
N ARG A 316 32.07 1.26 0.85
CA ARG A 316 32.69 2.22 1.78
C ARG A 316 32.18 3.62 1.41
N PRO A 317 31.81 4.47 2.38
CA PRO A 317 31.38 5.83 2.07
C PRO A 317 32.42 6.46 1.15
N PRO A 318 32.00 7.16 0.08
CA PRO A 318 32.93 7.73 -0.88
C PRO A 318 33.94 8.58 -0.11
N ARG A 319 35.20 8.16 -0.14
CA ARG A 319 36.29 8.90 0.49
C ARG A 319 36.58 10.06 -0.44
N VAL A 320 36.28 11.28 -0.02
CA VAL A 320 36.74 12.48 -0.71
C VAL A 320 38.27 12.45 -0.65
N LEU A 321 38.90 12.13 -1.79
CA LEU A 321 40.36 12.06 -1.90
C LEU A 321 40.96 13.46 -2.09
N ASP A 322 40.24 14.32 -2.82
CA ASP A 322 40.65 15.68 -3.08
C ASP A 322 39.42 16.59 -3.35
N VAL A 323 39.53 17.86 -3.01
CA VAL A 323 38.51 18.90 -3.28
C VAL A 323 39.18 20.03 -4.05
N THR A 324 38.98 20.05 -5.36
CA THR A 324 39.47 21.13 -6.23
C THR A 324 38.57 22.36 -6.11
N GLY A 325 39.19 23.53 -5.92
CA GLY A 325 38.47 24.81 -5.87
C GLY A 325 37.84 25.16 -4.52
N ALA A 326 38.22 24.49 -3.43
CA ALA A 326 37.78 24.88 -2.10
C ALA A 326 38.32 26.30 -1.75
N PRO A 327 37.47 27.24 -1.30
CA PRO A 327 37.94 28.53 -0.83
C PRO A 327 38.95 28.35 0.31
N ALA A 328 40.04 29.12 0.30
CA ALA A 328 41.01 29.09 1.39
C ALA A 328 40.29 29.28 2.74
N PRO A 329 40.47 28.37 3.70
CA PRO A 329 39.74 28.44 4.96
C PRO A 329 40.09 29.76 5.66
N ARG A 330 39.07 30.63 5.84
CA ARG A 330 39.21 31.83 6.65
C ARG A 330 39.43 31.41 8.11
N ARG A 331 40.70 31.35 8.51
CA ARG A 331 41.05 31.20 9.93
C ARG A 331 40.61 32.48 10.65
N PRO A 332 39.71 32.41 11.64
CA PRO A 332 39.45 33.56 12.48
C PRO A 332 40.76 34.01 13.14
N ARG A 333 40.98 35.33 13.22
CA ARG A 333 42.18 35.91 13.81
C ARG A 333 42.28 35.44 15.26
N ARG A 334 43.45 34.92 15.66
CA ARG A 334 43.72 34.45 17.04
C ARG A 334 43.35 35.58 18.02
N PRO A 335 42.50 35.34 19.02
CA PRO A 335 42.19 36.33 20.05
C PRO A 335 43.48 36.76 20.76
N ALA A 336 43.62 38.06 21.05
CA ALA A 336 44.81 38.62 21.71
C ALA A 336 45.05 38.07 23.12
N THR A 337 44.06 37.37 23.70
CA THR A 337 44.08 36.75 25.02
C THR A 337 44.59 35.31 25.03
N ALA A 338 44.90 34.72 23.88
CA ALA A 338 45.39 33.34 23.81
C ALA A 338 46.88 33.26 24.17
N ALA A 339 47.20 32.66 25.32
CA ALA A 339 48.57 32.38 25.75
C ALA A 339 49.35 31.59 24.69
N ARG A 340 50.66 31.87 24.61
CA ARG A 340 51.54 31.44 23.52
C ARG A 340 51.77 29.94 23.53
#